data_AF-A0A966B4B3-F1
#
_entry.id   AF-A0A966B4B3-F1
#
_cell.length_a   1.000
_cell.length_b   1.000
_cell.length_c   1.000
_cell.angle_alpha   90.00
_cell.angle_beta   90.00
_cell.angle_gamma   90.00
#
_symmetry.space_group_name_H-M   'P 1'
#
loop_
_entity.id
_entity.type
_entity.pdbx_description
1 polymer ?
#
loop_
_entity_poly.entity_id
_entity_poly.type
_entity_poly.pdbx_seq_one_letter_code
_entity_poly.pdbx_strand_id
1 'polypeptide(L)'
;MGFITICFLKISSPLLATVINNTKCPVEPTELAVSKYKSNYKGKTIFFCCKDCVSIFNDNPKPYLNTIADFNKIESSENKKTALQQRLDDTWNAAFIYPGISILLILCMGILLIRIVSLKLPSSCFITKCARTLSKPRSVQLLMLCCLTAEVIHSHFTHAIDAKNKELENKLHSTTFLEYGEPLIPSRSKENPSLQSNFYRGNDERNPNLYNGGNYRTAEFYIDLCNDEGQSINYESQVSADNLFIRVAIKRSPNTAEYFWKKERMDGIYVTKNSGKFHWTKDKITDSVKLIETENEKSWEFRYPLITFHTDNYIKGIVYLCEKRKSDNGNLIGGRFHYAFQFNLEINNNTLDLMSDIWMGPLYRKRSLRIWEIPENEWLSPMPIPQNQSKIPIKNSTLLGIKDYEDNTN
;
A
#
# COMPACT_ATOMS: atom_id res chain seq x y z
N MET A 1 -10.13 66.22 -43.64
CA MET A 1 -10.32 66.04 -42.18
C MET A 1 -11.26 64.85 -41.99
N GLY A 2 -10.95 63.76 -41.29
CA GLY A 2 -9.76 63.39 -40.53
C GLY A 2 -9.60 61.87 -40.54
N PHE A 3 -8.34 61.43 -40.51
CA PHE A 3 -7.95 60.03 -40.32
C PHE A 3 -8.21 59.63 -38.87
N ILE A 4 -9.01 58.59 -38.63
CA ILE A 4 -9.11 57.94 -37.33
C ILE A 4 -8.02 56.87 -37.27
N THR A 5 -6.93 57.21 -36.60
CA THR A 5 -5.86 56.27 -36.23
C THR A 5 -6.38 55.38 -35.11
N ILE A 6 -6.68 54.11 -35.41
CA ILE A 6 -6.98 53.10 -34.38
C ILE A 6 -5.66 52.59 -33.83
N CYS A 7 -5.29 53.04 -32.64
CA CYS A 7 -4.20 52.48 -31.86
C CYS A 7 -4.56 51.06 -31.41
N PHE A 8 -3.93 50.04 -32.01
CA PHE A 8 -3.91 48.70 -31.42
C PHE A 8 -2.99 48.70 -30.20
N LEU A 9 -3.58 48.88 -29.01
CA LEU A 9 -2.96 48.45 -27.76
C LEU A 9 -2.83 46.93 -27.81
N LYS A 10 -1.61 46.42 -28.05
CA LYS A 10 -1.27 45.02 -27.78
C LYS A 10 -1.36 44.79 -26.27
N ILE A 11 -2.51 44.29 -25.83
CA ILE A 11 -2.65 43.67 -24.52
C ILE A 11 -1.79 42.41 -24.57
N SER A 12 -0.61 42.44 -23.96
CA SER A 12 0.17 41.25 -23.67
C SER A 12 -0.66 40.36 -22.75
N SER A 13 -1.30 39.34 -23.31
CA SER A 13 -1.97 38.31 -22.54
C SER A 13 -0.93 37.67 -21.61
N PRO A 14 -1.23 37.43 -20.31
CA PRO A 14 -0.35 36.63 -19.48
C PRO A 14 -0.21 35.26 -20.14
N LEU A 15 1.03 34.84 -20.39
CA LEU A 15 1.32 33.52 -20.93
C LEU A 15 0.63 32.48 -20.03
N LEU A 16 -0.41 31.81 -20.52
CA LEU A 16 -1.06 30.74 -19.78
C LEU A 16 0.01 29.66 -19.58
N ALA A 17 0.35 29.36 -18.32
CA ALA A 17 1.40 28.40 -18.04
C ALA A 17 0.96 27.01 -18.55
N THR A 18 1.76 26.42 -19.44
CA THR A 18 1.48 25.08 -19.99
C THR A 18 1.71 24.05 -18.89
N VAL A 19 0.71 23.26 -18.56
CA VAL A 19 0.81 22.24 -17.51
C VAL A 19 1.66 21.08 -18.03
N ILE A 20 2.76 20.75 -17.34
CA ILE A 20 3.48 19.51 -17.57
C ILE A 20 2.71 18.41 -16.85
N ASN A 21 2.28 17.38 -17.58
CA ASN A 21 1.62 16.21 -17.00
C ASN A 21 2.64 15.24 -16.39
N ASN A 22 3.43 15.71 -15.42
CA ASN A 22 4.39 14.84 -14.74
C ASN A 22 3.65 14.00 -13.71
N THR A 23 3.64 12.68 -13.92
CA THR A 23 3.06 11.72 -12.97
C THR A 23 3.95 11.51 -11.74
N LYS A 24 5.25 11.80 -11.87
CA LYS A 24 6.27 11.66 -10.82
C LYS A 24 6.89 12.99 -10.43
N CYS A 25 7.29 13.12 -9.17
CA CYS A 25 7.91 14.33 -8.64
C CYS A 25 9.31 14.51 -9.27
N PRO A 26 9.67 15.68 -9.82
CA PRO A 26 11.00 15.87 -10.42
C PRO A 26 12.15 15.86 -9.41
N VAL A 27 11.85 16.23 -8.17
CA VAL A 27 12.81 16.22 -7.04
C VAL A 27 12.94 14.80 -6.46
N GLU A 28 11.85 14.05 -6.45
CA GLU A 28 11.77 12.67 -5.95
C GLU A 28 11.10 11.76 -7.00
N PRO A 29 11.84 11.27 -8.01
CA PRO A 29 11.25 10.56 -9.16
C PRO A 29 10.49 9.26 -8.83
N THR A 30 10.68 8.73 -7.62
CA THR A 30 9.95 7.57 -7.10
C THR A 30 8.53 7.91 -6.65
N GLU A 31 8.28 9.16 -6.26
CA GLU A 31 7.02 9.63 -5.68
C GLU A 31 6.05 10.17 -6.72
N LEU A 32 4.75 9.99 -6.50
CA LEU A 32 3.72 10.54 -7.37
C LEU A 32 3.59 12.06 -7.15
N ALA A 33 3.55 12.81 -8.25
CA ALA A 33 3.24 14.22 -8.19
C ALA A 33 1.73 14.41 -7.96
N VAL A 34 1.37 15.35 -7.08
CA VAL A 34 -0.03 15.66 -6.77
C VAL A 34 -0.33 17.11 -7.11
N SER A 35 -1.55 17.38 -7.60
CA SER A 35 -1.96 18.71 -8.06
C SER A 35 -1.89 19.81 -6.99
N LYS A 36 -1.92 19.39 -5.71
CA LYS A 36 -1.83 20.27 -4.54
C LYS A 36 -0.48 21.00 -4.43
N TYR A 37 0.62 20.34 -4.81
CA TYR A 37 1.96 20.91 -4.68
C TYR A 37 2.49 21.19 -6.08
N LYS A 38 2.58 22.48 -6.43
CA LYS A 38 2.95 22.91 -7.77
C LYS A 38 3.86 24.13 -7.74
N SER A 39 4.69 24.26 -8.74
CA SER A 39 5.51 25.44 -9.00
C SER A 39 5.42 25.83 -10.47
N ASN A 40 5.51 27.13 -10.73
CA ASN A 40 5.55 27.66 -12.09
C ASN A 40 7.01 27.98 -12.45
N TYR A 41 7.55 27.27 -13.44
CA TYR A 41 8.91 27.44 -13.90
C TYR A 41 8.97 27.60 -15.41
N LYS A 42 9.52 28.73 -15.88
CA LYS A 42 9.63 29.07 -17.31
C LYS A 42 8.31 28.94 -18.08
N GLY A 43 7.21 29.42 -17.49
CA GLY A 43 5.89 29.35 -18.10
C GLY A 43 5.29 27.94 -18.14
N LYS A 44 5.84 26.99 -17.37
CA LYS A 44 5.27 25.65 -17.22
C LYS A 44 4.87 25.39 -15.77
N THR A 45 3.72 24.76 -15.56
CA THR A 45 3.31 24.29 -14.23
C THR A 45 3.82 22.87 -14.02
N ILE A 46 4.59 22.68 -12.95
CA ILE A 46 5.20 21.41 -12.55
C ILE A 46 4.57 20.97 -11.23
N PHE A 47 4.22 19.69 -11.11
CA PHE A 47 3.65 19.12 -9.90
C PHE A 47 4.71 18.37 -9.06
N PHE A 48 4.49 18.29 -7.75
CA PHE A 48 5.42 17.70 -6.79
C PHE A 48 4.66 16.80 -5.81
N CYS A 49 5.36 15.91 -5.12
CA CYS A 49 4.77 15.01 -4.12
C CYS A 49 4.42 15.73 -2.80
N CYS A 50 5.18 16.77 -2.44
CA CYS A 50 5.04 17.50 -1.18
C CYS A 50 5.45 18.97 -1.27
N LYS A 51 5.16 19.74 -0.22
CA LYS A 51 5.56 21.16 -0.11
C LYS A 51 7.08 21.34 -0.08
N ASP A 52 7.81 20.39 0.51
CA ASP A 52 9.26 20.48 0.66
C ASP A 52 9.95 20.35 -0.70
N CYS A 53 9.47 19.45 -1.57
CA CYS A 53 9.91 19.35 -2.96
C CYS A 53 9.66 20.63 -3.77
N VAL A 54 8.57 21.36 -3.49
CA VAL A 54 8.35 22.69 -4.10
C VAL A 54 9.43 23.67 -3.65
N SER A 55 9.79 23.67 -2.35
CA SER A 55 10.86 24.52 -1.83
C SER A 55 12.19 24.18 -2.48
N ILE A 56 12.59 22.90 -2.41
CA ILE A 56 13.86 22.40 -2.98
C ILE A 56 13.99 22.76 -4.46
N PHE A 57 12.91 22.58 -5.22
CA PHE A 57 12.89 22.93 -6.64
C PHE A 57 12.97 24.44 -6.88
N ASN A 58 12.29 25.26 -6.08
CA ASN A 58 12.34 26.71 -6.21
C ASN A 58 13.72 27.27 -5.82
N ASP A 59 14.36 26.65 -4.84
CA ASP A 59 15.69 27.02 -4.34
C ASP A 59 16.78 26.68 -5.35
N ASN A 60 16.68 25.52 -6.04
CA ASN A 60 17.61 25.14 -7.10
C ASN A 60 16.96 24.24 -8.18
N PRO A 61 16.36 24.81 -9.24
CA PRO A 61 15.62 24.03 -10.25
C PRO A 61 16.52 23.32 -11.27
N LYS A 62 17.77 23.78 -11.46
CA LYS A 62 18.71 23.29 -12.48
C LYS A 62 18.96 21.77 -12.47
N PRO A 63 19.22 21.11 -11.31
CA PRO A 63 19.46 19.66 -11.27
C PRO A 63 18.26 18.83 -11.72
N TYR A 64 17.04 19.35 -11.61
CA TYR A 64 15.81 18.60 -11.90
C TYR A 64 15.32 18.77 -13.36
N LEU A 65 16.02 19.56 -14.18
CA LEU A 65 15.62 19.85 -15.55
C LEU A 65 15.70 18.62 -16.47
N ASN A 66 16.64 17.70 -16.22
CA ASN A 66 16.78 16.47 -17.00
C ASN A 66 15.59 15.53 -16.75
N THR A 67 15.19 15.35 -15.49
CA THR A 67 13.98 14.62 -15.11
C THR A 67 12.74 15.20 -15.78
N ILE A 68 12.64 16.54 -15.84
CA ILE A 68 11.55 17.23 -16.53
C ILE A 68 11.58 17.01 -18.06
N ALA A 69 12.78 16.92 -18.66
CA ALA A 69 12.94 16.66 -20.08
C ALA A 69 12.52 15.23 -20.47
N ASP A 70 12.81 14.25 -19.61
CA ASP A 70 12.44 12.84 -19.81
C ASP A 70 10.92 12.62 -19.81
N PHE A 71 10.17 13.39 -19.00
CA PHE A 71 8.71 13.37 -19.04
C PHE A 71 8.13 13.83 -20.39
N ASN A 72 8.81 14.73 -21.12
CA ASN A 72 8.38 15.14 -22.45
C ASN A 72 8.75 14.12 -23.54
N LYS A 73 9.69 13.20 -23.28
CA LYS A 73 10.09 12.13 -24.22
C LYS A 73 9.16 10.92 -24.18
N ILE A 74 8.66 10.56 -22.99
CA ILE A 74 7.76 9.41 -22.80
C ILE A 74 6.45 9.59 -23.60
N GLU A 75 5.96 10.83 -23.72
CA GLU A 75 4.80 11.19 -24.55
C GLU A 75 5.00 10.87 -26.05
N SER A 76 6.26 10.81 -26.52
CA SER A 76 6.59 10.54 -27.93
C SER A 76 6.78 9.06 -28.28
N SER A 77 6.98 8.18 -27.29
CA SER A 77 7.33 6.76 -27.52
C SER A 77 6.17 5.77 -27.35
N GLU A 78 5.03 6.16 -26.79
CA GLU A 78 3.85 5.28 -26.64
C GLU A 78 2.98 5.16 -27.91
N ASN A 79 3.25 5.95 -28.95
CA ASN A 79 2.47 5.93 -30.21
C ASN A 79 3.04 4.98 -31.28
N LYS A 80 2.86 3.66 -31.06
CA LYS A 80 2.95 2.64 -32.12
C LYS A 80 1.70 1.74 -32.21
N LYS A 81 0.53 2.28 -31.85
CA LYS A 81 -0.76 1.66 -32.21
C LYS A 81 -1.26 2.29 -33.51
N THR A 82 -1.88 1.51 -34.38
CA THR A 82 -2.55 2.08 -35.56
C THR A 82 -3.69 2.98 -35.09
N ALA A 83 -3.95 4.08 -35.81
CA ALA A 83 -4.97 5.07 -35.42
C ALA A 83 -6.37 4.45 -35.18
N LEU A 84 -6.66 3.31 -35.84
CA LEU A 84 -7.89 2.56 -35.64
C LEU A 84 -7.91 1.83 -34.29
N GLN A 85 -6.81 1.19 -33.92
CA GLN A 85 -6.69 0.43 -32.68
C GLN A 85 -6.66 1.35 -31.46
N GLN A 86 -6.06 2.52 -31.61
CA GLN A 86 -6.08 3.57 -30.60
C GLN A 86 -7.51 4.09 -30.37
N ARG A 87 -8.25 4.38 -31.43
CA ARG A 87 -9.67 4.76 -31.31
C ARG A 87 -10.54 3.67 -30.68
N LEU A 88 -10.27 2.40 -30.98
CA LEU A 88 -10.99 1.27 -30.38
C LEU A 88 -10.69 1.15 -28.88
N ASP A 89 -9.42 1.21 -28.49
CA ASP A 89 -9.00 1.16 -27.09
C ASP A 89 -9.54 2.37 -26.32
N ASP A 90 -9.51 3.58 -26.89
CA ASP A 90 -10.06 4.80 -26.28
C ASP A 90 -11.57 4.69 -26.07
N THR A 91 -12.29 4.17 -27.07
CA THR A 91 -13.75 3.98 -26.99
C THR A 91 -14.11 2.89 -25.98
N TRP A 92 -13.36 1.78 -25.97
CA TRP A 92 -13.55 0.67 -25.05
C TRP A 92 -13.25 1.06 -23.62
N ASN A 93 -12.11 1.72 -23.37
CA ASN A 93 -11.73 2.19 -22.05
C ASN A 93 -12.66 3.30 -21.56
N ALA A 94 -13.12 4.23 -22.42
CA ALA A 94 -14.11 5.23 -22.03
C ALA A 94 -15.45 4.60 -21.58
N ALA A 95 -15.87 3.50 -22.21
CA ALA A 95 -17.09 2.76 -21.81
C ALA A 95 -16.96 2.04 -20.46
N PHE A 96 -15.73 1.82 -19.96
CA PHE A 96 -15.44 1.19 -18.67
C PHE A 96 -15.00 2.19 -17.58
N ILE A 97 -14.39 3.32 -17.96
CA ILE A 97 -14.02 4.42 -17.04
C ILE A 97 -15.28 5.09 -16.45
N TYR A 98 -16.40 5.04 -17.18
CA TYR A 98 -17.70 5.47 -16.69
C TYR A 98 -18.63 4.25 -16.52
N PRO A 99 -18.60 3.57 -15.35
CA PRO A 99 -19.53 2.47 -15.07
C PRO A 99 -20.97 2.99 -15.19
N GLY A 100 -21.69 2.53 -16.22
CA GLY A 100 -23.04 3.01 -16.54
C GLY A 100 -23.30 3.11 -18.05
N ILE A 101 -22.38 3.71 -18.81
CA ILE A 101 -22.51 3.86 -20.28
C ILE A 101 -22.71 2.51 -20.96
N SER A 102 -22.03 1.47 -20.47
CA SER A 102 -22.15 0.08 -20.92
C SER A 102 -23.53 -0.53 -20.62
N ILE A 103 -24.14 -0.25 -19.46
CA ILE A 103 -25.49 -0.72 -19.11
C ILE A 103 -26.56 -0.01 -19.96
N LEU A 104 -26.41 1.30 -20.12
CA LEU A 104 -27.31 2.13 -20.93
C LEU A 104 -27.24 1.76 -22.42
N LEU A 105 -26.04 1.44 -22.93
CA LEU A 105 -25.84 0.87 -24.27
C LEU A 105 -26.48 -0.52 -24.41
N ILE A 106 -26.28 -1.42 -23.44
CA ILE A 106 -26.86 -2.77 -23.46
C ILE A 106 -28.39 -2.70 -23.41
N LEU A 107 -28.97 -1.83 -22.57
CA LEU A 107 -30.42 -1.61 -22.49
C LEU A 107 -30.97 -0.99 -23.78
N CYS A 108 -30.30 0.01 -24.35
CA CYS A 108 -30.67 0.59 -25.64
C CYS A 108 -30.64 -0.44 -26.77
N MET A 109 -29.57 -1.25 -26.83
CA MET A 109 -29.43 -2.34 -27.80
C MET A 109 -30.48 -3.42 -27.58
N GLY A 110 -30.80 -3.76 -26.33
CA GLY A 110 -31.86 -4.69 -25.97
C GLY A 110 -33.25 -4.21 -26.40
N ILE A 111 -33.57 -2.92 -26.21
CA ILE A 111 -34.84 -2.32 -26.65
C ILE A 111 -34.92 -2.28 -28.18
N LEU A 112 -33.81 -2.00 -28.87
CA LEU A 112 -33.70 -2.06 -30.33
C LEU A 112 -33.93 -3.49 -30.86
N LEU A 113 -33.30 -4.48 -30.23
CA LEU A 113 -33.50 -5.90 -30.55
C LEU A 113 -34.94 -6.34 -30.30
N ILE A 114 -35.54 -5.98 -29.15
CA ILE A 114 -36.94 -6.28 -28.83
C ILE A 114 -37.88 -5.64 -29.87
N ARG A 115 -37.60 -4.41 -30.32
CA ARG A 115 -38.36 -3.79 -31.42
C ARG A 115 -38.24 -4.59 -32.71
N ILE A 116 -37.03 -4.95 -33.12
CA ILE A 116 -36.78 -5.71 -34.36
C ILE A 116 -37.48 -7.07 -34.32
N VAL A 117 -37.42 -7.77 -33.19
CA VAL A 117 -38.09 -9.07 -32.98
C VAL A 117 -39.61 -8.91 -32.94
N SER A 118 -40.12 -7.86 -32.31
CA SER A 118 -41.57 -7.59 -32.22
C SER A 118 -42.23 -7.30 -33.58
N LEU A 119 -41.46 -6.89 -34.60
CA LEU A 119 -41.95 -6.73 -35.97
C LEU A 119 -42.28 -8.07 -36.64
N LYS A 120 -41.75 -9.19 -36.14
CA LYS A 120 -41.98 -10.55 -36.68
C LYS A 120 -43.03 -11.35 -35.90
N LEU A 121 -43.56 -10.82 -34.80
CA LEU A 121 -44.51 -11.52 -33.92
C LEU A 121 -45.96 -11.04 -34.11
N PRO A 122 -46.97 -11.89 -33.88
CA PRO A 122 -48.38 -11.50 -33.97
C PRO A 122 -48.71 -10.33 -33.04
N SER A 123 -49.49 -9.37 -33.53
CA SER A 123 -49.86 -8.13 -32.81
C SER A 123 -50.70 -8.35 -31.54
N SER A 124 -51.28 -9.54 -31.38
CA SER A 124 -52.10 -9.95 -30.23
C SER A 124 -51.28 -10.42 -29.02
N CYS A 125 -49.98 -10.72 -29.19
CA CYS A 125 -49.15 -11.24 -28.10
C CYS A 125 -48.83 -10.14 -27.06
N PHE A 126 -48.87 -10.51 -25.78
CA PHE A 126 -48.57 -9.64 -24.65
C PHE A 126 -47.17 -8.99 -24.78
N ILE A 127 -46.20 -9.77 -25.28
CA ILE A 127 -44.81 -9.32 -25.51
C ILE A 127 -44.79 -8.17 -26.53
N THR A 128 -45.57 -8.26 -27.61
CA THR A 128 -45.67 -7.23 -28.66
C THR A 128 -46.33 -5.95 -28.13
N LYS A 129 -47.34 -6.06 -27.25
CA LYS A 129 -47.96 -4.90 -26.57
C LYS A 129 -47.00 -4.22 -25.59
N CYS A 130 -46.26 -5.00 -24.81
CA CYS A 130 -45.26 -4.51 -23.87
C CYS A 130 -44.09 -3.82 -24.60
N ALA A 131 -43.55 -4.48 -25.63
CA ALA A 131 -42.51 -3.94 -26.50
C ALA A 131 -42.93 -2.61 -27.15
N ARG A 132 -44.16 -2.52 -27.70
CA ARG A 132 -44.68 -1.27 -28.26
C ARG A 132 -44.81 -0.17 -27.21
N THR A 133 -45.18 -0.50 -25.98
CA THR A 133 -45.34 0.49 -24.90
C THR A 133 -43.98 1.00 -24.42
N LEU A 134 -43.02 0.11 -24.13
CA LEU A 134 -41.65 0.50 -23.77
C LEU A 134 -40.94 1.24 -24.90
N SER A 135 -41.31 0.97 -26.15
CA SER A 135 -40.76 1.64 -27.32
C SER A 135 -41.26 3.08 -27.50
N LYS A 136 -42.32 3.54 -26.82
CA LYS A 136 -42.79 4.91 -27.02
C LYS A 136 -41.68 5.92 -26.67
N PRO A 137 -41.52 7.02 -27.42
CA PRO A 137 -40.44 7.98 -27.19
C PRO A 137 -40.42 8.51 -25.75
N ARG A 138 -41.59 8.76 -25.16
CA ARG A 138 -41.72 9.14 -23.73
C ARG A 138 -41.27 8.06 -22.76
N SER A 139 -41.56 6.79 -23.05
CA SER A 139 -41.16 5.65 -22.21
C SER A 139 -39.66 5.41 -22.28
N VAL A 140 -39.07 5.55 -23.48
CA VAL A 140 -37.60 5.52 -23.65
C VAL A 140 -36.95 6.70 -22.93
N GLN A 141 -37.48 7.92 -23.07
CA GLN A 141 -36.98 9.10 -22.35
C GLN A 141 -37.03 8.93 -20.83
N LEU A 142 -38.14 8.40 -20.30
CA LEU A 142 -38.28 8.14 -18.86
C LEU A 142 -37.30 7.07 -18.38
N LEU A 143 -37.14 5.99 -19.15
CA LEU A 143 -36.19 4.93 -18.81
C LEU A 143 -34.74 5.45 -18.82
N MET A 144 -34.38 6.24 -19.84
CA MET A 144 -33.08 6.91 -19.93
C MET A 144 -32.84 7.81 -18.72
N LEU A 145 -33.84 8.61 -18.34
CA LEU A 145 -33.77 9.48 -17.15
C LEU A 145 -33.59 8.65 -15.87
N CYS A 146 -34.36 7.58 -15.69
CA CYS A 146 -34.24 6.69 -14.54
C CYS A 146 -32.85 6.05 -14.46
N CYS A 147 -32.32 5.53 -15.57
CA CYS A 147 -30.98 4.96 -15.62
C CYS A 147 -29.91 6.01 -15.27
N LEU A 148 -29.96 7.20 -15.88
CA LEU A 148 -29.04 8.30 -15.56
C LEU A 148 -29.11 8.70 -14.08
N THR A 149 -30.32 8.76 -13.49
CA THR A 149 -30.45 9.06 -12.05
C THR A 149 -29.88 7.95 -11.17
N ALA A 150 -30.14 6.67 -11.50
CA ALA A 150 -29.59 5.54 -10.77
C ALA A 150 -28.06 5.51 -10.86
N GLU A 151 -27.49 5.90 -12.01
CA GLU A 151 -26.05 6.03 -12.22
C GLU A 151 -25.45 7.16 -11.40
N VAL A 152 -26.04 8.36 -11.40
CA VAL A 152 -25.58 9.47 -10.58
C VAL A 152 -25.60 9.08 -9.10
N ILE A 153 -26.66 8.40 -8.66
CA ILE A 153 -26.77 7.88 -7.29
C ILE A 153 -25.68 6.83 -7.01
N HIS A 154 -25.50 5.85 -7.90
CA HIS A 154 -24.48 4.81 -7.75
C HIS A 154 -23.07 5.41 -7.71
N SER A 155 -22.73 6.29 -8.65
CA SER A 155 -21.46 7.00 -8.71
C SER A 155 -21.22 7.81 -7.44
N HIS A 156 -22.21 8.54 -6.95
CA HIS A 156 -22.09 9.30 -5.71
C HIS A 156 -21.86 8.37 -4.50
N PHE A 157 -22.57 7.25 -4.40
CA PHE A 157 -22.35 6.27 -3.34
C PHE A 157 -20.98 5.61 -3.43
N THR A 158 -20.56 5.16 -4.62
CA THR A 158 -19.25 4.53 -4.83
C THR A 158 -18.13 5.53 -4.53
N HIS A 159 -18.22 6.78 -5.00
CA HIS A 159 -17.26 7.83 -4.65
C HIS A 159 -17.22 8.13 -3.16
N ALA A 160 -18.38 8.18 -2.48
CA ALA A 160 -18.42 8.40 -1.03
C ALA A 160 -17.77 7.22 -0.26
N ILE A 161 -18.02 5.99 -0.70
CA ILE A 161 -17.40 4.78 -0.14
C ILE A 161 -15.89 4.80 -0.38
N ASP A 162 -15.45 5.11 -1.60
CA ASP A 162 -14.03 5.16 -1.98
C ASP A 162 -13.29 6.28 -1.25
N ALA A 163 -13.89 7.47 -1.12
CA ALA A 163 -13.33 8.56 -0.35
C ALA A 163 -13.15 8.17 1.12
N LYS A 164 -14.15 7.50 1.71
CA LYS A 164 -14.08 6.99 3.09
C LYS A 164 -13.03 5.90 3.24
N ASN A 165 -12.93 4.97 2.28
CA ASN A 165 -11.92 3.92 2.28
C ASN A 165 -10.52 4.54 2.16
N LYS A 166 -10.33 5.54 1.30
CA LYS A 166 -9.06 6.24 1.11
C LYS A 166 -8.65 7.06 2.33
N GLU A 167 -9.60 7.71 3.00
CA GLU A 167 -9.34 8.39 4.28
C GLU A 167 -8.91 7.40 5.36
N LEU A 168 -9.61 6.28 5.47
CA LEU A 168 -9.26 5.19 6.37
C LEU A 168 -7.90 4.58 6.02
N GLU A 169 -7.60 4.40 4.74
CA GLU A 169 -6.31 3.93 4.23
C GLU A 169 -5.20 4.87 4.67
N ASN A 170 -5.37 6.17 4.47
CA ASN A 170 -4.42 7.16 4.95
C ASN A 170 -4.27 7.13 6.47
N LYS A 171 -5.34 6.86 7.24
CA LYS A 171 -5.27 6.73 8.71
C LYS A 171 -4.56 5.46 9.18
N LEU A 172 -4.70 4.35 8.46
CA LEU A 172 -4.11 3.06 8.80
C LEU A 172 -2.68 2.90 8.29
N HIS A 173 -2.46 3.34 7.05
CA HIS A 173 -1.29 3.08 6.22
C HIS A 173 -0.49 4.35 5.92
N SER A 174 -0.70 5.46 6.64
CA SER A 174 0.20 6.64 6.58
C SER A 174 1.69 6.28 6.76
N THR A 175 1.98 5.09 7.27
CA THR A 175 3.33 4.60 7.56
C THR A 175 3.66 3.19 7.02
N THR A 176 2.70 2.50 6.40
CA THR A 176 2.89 1.16 5.78
C THR A 176 2.87 1.33 4.26
N PHE A 177 3.85 0.75 3.57
CA PHE A 177 4.13 1.13 2.19
C PHE A 177 3.37 0.22 1.23
N LEU A 178 2.61 0.82 0.31
CA LEU A 178 2.03 0.17 -0.87
C LEU A 178 3.11 -0.34 -1.86
N GLU A 179 4.39 -0.02 -1.62
CA GLU A 179 5.52 -0.43 -2.47
C GLU A 179 5.79 -1.94 -2.44
N TYR A 180 5.31 -2.66 -1.42
CA TYR A 180 5.52 -4.11 -1.29
C TYR A 180 4.52 -4.97 -2.07
N GLY A 181 3.62 -4.35 -2.85
CA GLY A 181 2.64 -5.03 -3.70
C GLY A 181 1.44 -5.61 -2.95
N GLU A 182 0.61 -6.35 -3.67
CA GLU A 182 -0.54 -7.10 -3.13
C GLU A 182 -0.46 -8.55 -3.62
N PRO A 183 -0.15 -9.53 -2.74
CA PRO A 183 0.10 -9.38 -1.30
C PRO A 183 1.40 -8.63 -0.99
N LEU A 184 1.54 -8.14 0.25
CA LEU A 184 2.77 -7.50 0.72
C LEU A 184 3.87 -8.56 0.83
N ILE A 185 4.92 -8.45 0.02
CA ILE A 185 6.03 -9.43 -0.03
C ILE A 185 7.30 -8.78 0.52
N PRO A 186 7.95 -9.35 1.56
CA PRO A 186 9.22 -8.84 2.06
C PRO A 186 10.36 -9.07 1.07
N SER A 187 11.29 -8.12 1.00
CA SER A 187 12.56 -8.32 0.28
C SER A 187 13.31 -9.52 0.87
N ARG A 188 13.81 -10.42 0.00
CA ARG A 188 14.65 -11.54 0.41
C ARG A 188 16.11 -11.12 0.45
N SER A 189 16.79 -11.40 1.58
CA SER A 189 18.24 -11.21 1.71
C SER A 189 19.01 -12.08 0.70
N LYS A 190 20.25 -11.71 0.37
CA LYS A 190 21.13 -12.50 -0.51
C LYS A 190 21.83 -13.66 0.23
N GLU A 191 21.42 -13.94 1.46
CA GLU A 191 21.99 -15.01 2.27
C GLU A 191 21.56 -16.39 1.78
N ASN A 192 22.30 -17.40 2.23
CA ASN A 192 21.95 -18.79 1.95
C ASN A 192 20.67 -19.19 2.68
N PRO A 193 19.89 -20.13 2.12
CA PRO A 193 18.71 -20.68 2.79
C PRO A 193 18.99 -21.13 4.22
N SER A 194 18.12 -20.74 5.13
CA SER A 194 18.19 -21.16 6.53
C SER A 194 16.81 -21.43 7.12
N LEU A 195 16.73 -22.44 7.96
CA LEU A 195 15.56 -22.69 8.80
C LEU A 195 15.61 -21.89 10.11
N GLN A 196 16.74 -21.22 10.39
CA GLN A 196 16.97 -20.45 11.60
C GLN A 196 17.77 -19.17 11.31
N SER A 197 17.30 -18.03 11.79
CA SER A 197 17.93 -16.75 11.52
C SER A 197 17.80 -15.77 12.68
N ASN A 198 18.80 -14.92 12.84
CA ASN A 198 18.75 -13.77 13.73
C ASN A 198 18.62 -12.50 12.90
N PHE A 199 17.75 -11.58 13.31
CA PHE A 199 17.67 -10.24 12.76
C PHE A 199 17.77 -9.20 13.86
N TYR A 200 18.49 -8.12 13.59
CA TYR A 200 18.71 -7.00 14.50
C TYR A 200 17.99 -5.78 13.95
N ARG A 201 17.16 -5.17 14.80
CA ARG A 201 16.38 -3.98 14.46
C ARG A 201 17.01 -2.74 15.09
N GLY A 202 17.49 -1.83 14.27
CA GLY A 202 18.08 -0.56 14.67
C GLY A 202 17.06 0.50 15.08
N ASN A 203 17.53 1.57 15.70
CA ASN A 203 16.68 2.71 16.05
C ASN A 203 16.20 3.48 14.80
N ASP A 204 14.97 4.02 14.86
CA ASP A 204 14.36 4.75 13.74
C ASP A 204 14.81 6.22 13.68
N GLU A 205 15.44 6.73 14.74
CA GLU A 205 15.82 8.13 14.88
C GLU A 205 17.33 8.29 14.78
N ARG A 206 17.78 9.41 14.18
CA ARG A 206 19.18 9.84 14.18
C ARG A 206 19.30 11.19 14.88
N ASN A 207 20.14 11.25 15.90
CA ASN A 207 20.39 12.47 16.65
C ASN A 207 21.73 12.37 17.41
N PRO A 208 22.58 13.40 17.41
CA PRO A 208 23.85 13.37 18.14
C PRO A 208 23.70 13.19 19.65
N ASN A 209 22.52 13.47 20.22
CA ASN A 209 22.22 13.24 21.64
C ASN A 209 21.80 11.80 21.94
N LEU A 210 21.61 10.96 20.92
CA LEU A 210 21.37 9.53 21.08
C LEU A 210 22.71 8.78 21.09
N TYR A 211 22.75 7.61 21.74
CA TYR A 211 23.93 6.75 21.70
C TYR A 211 24.35 6.46 20.26
N ASN A 212 25.63 6.62 19.95
CA ASN A 212 26.18 6.43 18.60
C ASN A 212 25.38 7.19 17.50
N GLY A 213 24.91 8.41 17.80
CA GLY A 213 24.12 9.20 16.87
C GLY A 213 22.74 8.61 16.53
N GLY A 214 22.28 7.60 17.26
CA GLY A 214 21.09 6.82 16.95
C GLY A 214 21.37 5.47 16.26
N ASN A 215 22.62 5.15 15.92
CA ASN A 215 22.95 3.86 15.30
C ASN A 215 23.20 2.79 16.38
N TYR A 216 22.12 2.17 16.86
CA TYR A 216 22.17 1.02 17.77
C TYR A 216 20.94 0.13 17.63
N ARG A 217 21.07 -1.14 18.00
CA ARG A 217 19.96 -2.10 18.05
C ARG A 217 19.00 -1.81 19.19
N THR A 218 17.72 -1.99 18.90
CA THR A 218 16.59 -1.78 19.80
C THR A 218 15.80 -3.05 20.04
N ALA A 219 15.78 -3.97 19.06
CA ALA A 219 15.20 -5.29 19.19
C ALA A 219 16.06 -6.34 18.46
N GLU A 220 15.92 -7.58 18.90
CA GLU A 220 16.50 -8.77 18.27
C GLU A 220 15.36 -9.74 17.98
N PHE A 221 15.35 -10.32 16.78
CA PHE A 221 14.40 -11.32 16.34
C PHE A 221 15.16 -12.62 16.13
N TYR A 222 14.77 -13.67 16.82
CA TYR A 222 15.19 -15.04 16.53
C TYR A 222 14.02 -15.76 15.87
N ILE A 223 14.25 -16.30 14.69
CA ILE A 223 13.25 -17.00 13.87
C ILE A 223 13.73 -18.42 13.69
N ASP A 224 12.85 -19.39 13.93
CA ASP A 224 13.10 -20.78 13.60
C ASP A 224 11.82 -21.54 13.22
N LEU A 225 12.01 -22.73 12.63
CA LEU A 225 10.97 -23.76 12.61
C LEU A 225 10.97 -24.54 13.91
N CYS A 226 9.78 -24.82 14.43
CA CYS A 226 9.62 -25.75 15.53
C CYS A 226 8.44 -26.71 15.33
N ASN A 227 8.49 -27.84 16.03
CA ASN A 227 7.36 -28.76 16.13
C ASN A 227 6.31 -28.27 17.14
N ASP A 228 5.24 -29.03 17.34
CA ASP A 228 4.19 -28.80 18.35
C ASP A 228 4.75 -28.77 19.79
N GLU A 229 5.75 -29.59 20.10
CA GLU A 229 6.48 -29.59 21.38
C GLU A 229 7.40 -28.37 21.57
N GLY A 230 7.61 -27.55 20.54
CA GLY A 230 8.46 -26.36 20.58
C GLY A 230 9.96 -26.63 20.43
N GLN A 231 10.32 -27.83 19.97
CA GLN A 231 11.69 -28.19 19.61
C GLN A 231 12.03 -27.65 18.22
N SER A 232 13.21 -27.05 18.09
CA SER A 232 13.70 -26.51 16.81
C SER A 232 13.91 -27.62 15.78
N ILE A 233 13.57 -27.32 14.54
CA ILE A 233 13.70 -28.23 13.39
C ILE A 233 14.95 -27.87 12.60
N ASN A 234 15.69 -28.91 12.20
CA ASN A 234 16.84 -28.83 11.29
C ASN A 234 16.51 -29.60 10.00
N TYR A 235 17.36 -29.48 8.96
CA TYR A 235 17.13 -30.16 7.68
C TYR A 235 17.03 -31.69 7.80
N GLU A 236 17.76 -32.28 8.75
CA GLU A 236 17.78 -33.74 9.02
C GLU A 236 16.62 -34.21 9.92
N SER A 237 15.85 -33.29 10.50
CA SER A 237 14.72 -33.63 11.36
C SER A 237 13.62 -34.31 10.56
N GLN A 238 13.00 -35.33 11.17
CA GLN A 238 11.76 -35.89 10.64
C GLN A 238 10.62 -34.91 10.86
N VAL A 239 9.95 -34.52 9.79
CA VAL A 239 8.88 -33.51 9.82
C VAL A 239 7.58 -34.07 9.27
N SER A 240 6.48 -33.60 9.86
CA SER A 240 5.13 -33.73 9.31
C SER A 240 4.57 -32.32 9.11
N ALA A 241 3.94 -32.08 7.96
CA ALA A 241 3.39 -30.77 7.63
C ALA A 241 2.37 -30.26 8.67
N ASP A 242 1.64 -31.18 9.30
CA ASP A 242 0.61 -30.85 10.29
C ASP A 242 1.20 -30.33 11.62
N ASN A 243 2.47 -30.62 11.88
CA ASN A 243 3.15 -30.33 13.14
C ASN A 243 4.20 -29.22 13.01
N LEU A 244 4.23 -28.48 11.90
CA LEU A 244 5.22 -27.42 11.69
C LEU A 244 4.68 -26.03 12.05
N PHE A 245 5.50 -25.27 12.77
CA PHE A 245 5.24 -23.91 13.17
C PHE A 245 6.44 -23.04 12.81
N ILE A 246 6.17 -21.80 12.39
CA ILE A 246 7.18 -20.74 12.48
C ILE A 246 7.12 -20.15 13.88
N ARG A 247 8.26 -20.11 14.56
CA ARG A 247 8.42 -19.44 15.84
C ARG A 247 9.28 -18.19 15.66
N VAL A 248 8.86 -17.12 16.32
CA VAL A 248 9.63 -15.88 16.36
C VAL A 248 9.67 -15.39 17.79
N ALA A 249 10.88 -15.30 18.34
CA ALA A 249 11.16 -14.66 19.61
C ALA A 249 11.70 -13.25 19.37
N ILE A 250 11.11 -12.26 20.02
CA ILE A 250 11.43 -10.84 19.90
C ILE A 250 11.93 -10.37 21.25
N LYS A 251 13.18 -9.93 21.30
CA LYS A 251 13.86 -9.50 22.53
C LYS A 251 14.21 -8.03 22.47
N ARG A 252 13.93 -7.31 23.55
CA ARG A 252 14.33 -5.91 23.74
C ARG A 252 15.82 -5.82 23.97
N SER A 253 16.49 -4.97 23.20
CA SER A 253 17.91 -4.69 23.44
C SER A 253 18.08 -3.84 24.72
N PRO A 254 19.15 -4.04 25.51
CA PRO A 254 19.41 -3.27 26.73
C PRO A 254 19.46 -1.75 26.50
N ASN A 255 19.13 -0.97 27.52
CA ASN A 255 19.24 0.50 27.53
C ASN A 255 18.41 1.20 26.43
N THR A 256 17.29 0.61 26.03
CA THR A 256 16.37 1.16 25.02
C THR A 256 15.05 1.60 25.65
N ALA A 257 14.24 2.35 24.89
CA ALA A 257 12.95 2.83 25.38
C ALA A 257 12.03 1.67 25.82
N GLU A 258 11.54 1.71 27.05
CA GLU A 258 10.62 0.71 27.62
C GLU A 258 9.19 0.87 27.12
N TYR A 259 8.84 2.08 26.70
CA TYR A 259 7.48 2.46 26.33
C TYR A 259 6.80 1.50 25.33
N PHE A 260 7.52 1.07 24.30
CA PHE A 260 6.99 0.21 23.23
C PHE A 260 6.84 -1.26 23.63
N TRP A 261 7.39 -1.63 24.78
CA TRP A 261 7.50 -2.99 25.27
C TRP A 261 6.60 -3.24 26.49
N LYS A 262 5.83 -2.24 26.90
CA LYS A 262 4.82 -2.44 27.94
C LYS A 262 3.78 -3.46 27.49
N LYS A 263 3.30 -4.28 28.41
CA LYS A 263 2.29 -5.30 28.12
C LYS A 263 1.06 -4.73 27.43
N GLU A 264 0.55 -3.57 27.87
CA GLU A 264 -0.64 -2.97 27.25
C GLU A 264 -0.43 -2.59 25.78
N ARG A 265 0.81 -2.32 25.38
CA ARG A 265 1.18 -2.04 23.98
C ARG A 265 1.33 -3.35 23.20
N MET A 266 2.04 -4.32 23.77
CA MET A 266 2.28 -5.62 23.13
C MET A 266 1.00 -6.44 22.95
N ASP A 267 -0.03 -6.24 23.78
CA ASP A 267 -1.38 -6.80 23.61
C ASP A 267 -2.08 -6.32 22.31
N GLY A 268 -1.61 -5.21 21.75
CA GLY A 268 -2.02 -4.68 20.46
C GLY A 268 -1.35 -5.38 19.27
N ILE A 269 -0.31 -6.18 19.49
CA ILE A 269 0.46 -6.85 18.45
C ILE A 269 -0.06 -8.26 18.21
N TYR A 270 -0.14 -8.67 16.95
CA TYR A 270 -0.63 -9.98 16.55
C TYR A 270 -0.03 -10.42 15.21
N VAL A 271 -0.17 -11.72 14.92
CA VAL A 271 0.30 -12.33 13.67
C VAL A 271 -0.87 -12.90 12.89
N THR A 272 -0.87 -12.76 11.57
CA THR A 272 -1.90 -13.29 10.67
C THR A 272 -1.31 -13.64 9.31
N LYS A 273 -1.93 -14.57 8.58
CA LYS A 273 -1.64 -14.82 7.16
C LYS A 273 -2.44 -13.91 6.22
N ASN A 274 -3.43 -13.20 6.74
CA ASN A 274 -4.24 -12.31 5.94
C ASN A 274 -3.36 -11.15 5.47
N SER A 275 -3.43 -10.81 4.18
CA SER A 275 -2.74 -9.66 3.56
C SER A 275 -3.69 -8.57 3.04
N GLY A 276 -5.00 -8.71 3.23
CA GLY A 276 -6.01 -7.75 2.81
C GLY A 276 -5.78 -6.34 3.38
N LYS A 277 -6.05 -5.32 2.56
CA LYS A 277 -5.80 -3.89 2.83
C LYS A 277 -6.37 -3.36 4.14
N PHE A 278 -7.41 -3.99 4.70
CA PHE A 278 -8.13 -3.50 5.87
C PHE A 278 -8.57 -4.64 6.79
N HIS A 279 -7.63 -5.25 7.48
CA HIS A 279 -7.90 -6.44 8.27
C HIS A 279 -8.98 -6.35 9.36
N TRP A 280 -9.50 -5.17 9.70
CA TRP A 280 -10.49 -5.03 10.76
C TRP A 280 -11.64 -4.04 10.49
N THR A 281 -11.75 -3.42 9.31
CA THR A 281 -12.95 -2.60 9.02
C THR A 281 -14.08 -3.36 8.36
N LYS A 282 -13.81 -4.57 7.85
CA LYS A 282 -14.82 -5.42 7.20
C LYS A 282 -14.67 -6.90 7.56
N ASP A 283 -13.45 -7.38 7.74
CA ASP A 283 -13.17 -8.80 8.01
C ASP A 283 -12.77 -8.99 9.48
N LYS A 284 -13.33 -10.00 10.16
CA LYS A 284 -12.77 -10.44 11.45
C LYS A 284 -11.62 -11.38 11.14
N ILE A 285 -10.39 -11.02 11.51
CA ILE A 285 -9.26 -11.96 11.42
C ILE A 285 -9.55 -13.14 12.34
N THR A 286 -9.70 -14.33 11.77
CA THR A 286 -9.96 -15.56 12.53
C THR A 286 -8.69 -16.34 12.85
N ASP A 287 -7.61 -16.07 12.13
CA ASP A 287 -6.32 -16.75 12.23
C ASP A 287 -5.29 -15.98 13.07
N SER A 288 -5.73 -14.96 13.82
CA SER A 288 -4.80 -14.10 14.57
C SER A 288 -4.13 -14.85 15.72
N VAL A 289 -2.80 -14.85 15.76
CA VAL A 289 -2.01 -15.36 16.89
C VAL A 289 -1.47 -14.18 17.69
N LYS A 290 -1.61 -14.23 19.02
CA LYS A 290 -1.04 -13.21 19.92
C LYS A 290 0.39 -13.57 20.31
N LEU A 291 1.15 -12.54 20.67
CA LEU A 291 2.45 -12.71 21.28
C LEU A 291 2.28 -13.09 22.75
N ILE A 292 3.11 -14.02 23.23
CA ILE A 292 3.19 -14.48 24.61
C ILE A 292 4.46 -13.89 25.21
N GLU A 293 4.33 -13.27 26.38
CA GLU A 293 5.46 -12.75 27.14
C GLU A 293 6.30 -13.90 27.72
N THR A 294 7.61 -13.89 27.48
CA THR A 294 8.54 -14.94 27.94
C THR A 294 9.50 -14.46 29.02
N GLU A 295 9.83 -13.17 29.01
CA GLU A 295 10.62 -12.51 30.07
C GLU A 295 9.99 -11.14 30.34
N ASN A 296 9.66 -10.88 31.61
CA ASN A 296 8.97 -9.68 32.10
C ASN A 296 9.29 -8.40 31.32
N GLU A 297 8.39 -8.02 30.42
CA GLU A 297 8.45 -6.87 29.51
C GLU A 297 9.79 -6.68 28.78
N LYS A 298 10.45 -7.79 28.45
CA LYS A 298 11.72 -7.82 27.71
C LYS A 298 11.71 -8.76 26.54
N SER A 299 10.90 -9.81 26.58
CA SER A 299 10.89 -10.83 25.52
C SER A 299 9.47 -11.32 25.27
N TRP A 300 9.14 -11.49 23.99
CA TRP A 300 7.86 -11.99 23.51
C TRP A 300 8.08 -13.04 22.44
N GLU A 301 7.16 -13.98 22.32
CA GLU A 301 7.22 -15.03 21.33
C GLU A 301 5.85 -15.26 20.69
N PHE A 302 5.83 -15.64 19.42
CA PHE A 302 4.67 -16.29 18.84
C PHE A 302 5.07 -17.57 18.11
N ARG A 303 4.10 -18.48 17.97
CA ARG A 303 4.19 -19.69 17.16
C ARG A 303 2.99 -19.72 16.22
N TYR A 304 3.23 -19.66 14.91
CA TYR A 304 2.17 -19.65 13.91
C TYR A 304 2.12 -21.00 13.18
N PRO A 305 0.97 -21.71 13.17
CA PRO A 305 0.85 -23.02 12.53
C PRO A 305 0.93 -22.92 11.01
N LEU A 306 1.74 -23.78 10.39
CA LEU A 306 1.95 -23.75 8.94
C LEU A 306 1.03 -24.69 8.14
N ILE A 307 0.21 -25.50 8.82
CA ILE A 307 -0.67 -26.51 8.22
C ILE A 307 -1.55 -25.95 7.08
N THR A 308 -2.02 -24.71 7.21
CA THR A 308 -2.90 -24.11 6.19
C THR A 308 -2.20 -23.62 4.93
N PHE A 309 -0.87 -23.71 4.87
CA PHE A 309 -0.03 -23.38 3.71
C PHE A 309 0.52 -24.61 3.00
N HIS A 310 0.18 -25.80 3.49
CA HIS A 310 0.64 -27.05 2.94
C HIS A 310 -0.08 -27.36 1.61
N THR A 311 0.68 -27.68 0.58
CA THR A 311 0.18 -28.15 -0.72
C THR A 311 1.19 -29.14 -1.28
N ASP A 312 0.75 -30.39 -1.46
CA ASP A 312 1.58 -31.52 -1.90
C ASP A 312 2.81 -31.74 -1.01
N ASN A 313 4.01 -31.45 -1.51
CA ASN A 313 5.27 -31.57 -0.78
C ASN A 313 5.81 -30.20 -0.32
N TYR A 314 5.01 -29.14 -0.44
CA TYR A 314 5.46 -27.78 -0.19
C TYR A 314 4.67 -27.10 0.92
N ILE A 315 5.36 -26.30 1.71
CA ILE A 315 4.75 -25.35 2.65
C ILE A 315 5.30 -23.98 2.29
N LYS A 316 4.47 -23.14 1.65
CA LYS A 316 4.89 -21.82 1.15
C LYS A 316 3.87 -20.77 1.55
N GLY A 317 4.36 -19.65 2.08
CA GLY A 317 3.46 -18.60 2.52
C GLY A 317 4.16 -17.43 3.18
N ILE A 318 3.33 -16.48 3.60
CA ILE A 318 3.74 -15.29 4.32
C ILE A 318 2.82 -15.14 5.53
N VAL A 319 3.41 -14.81 6.67
CA VAL A 319 2.69 -14.35 7.85
C VAL A 319 3.19 -12.96 8.25
N TYR A 320 2.29 -12.16 8.79
CA TYR A 320 2.47 -10.73 8.99
C TYR A 320 2.41 -10.38 10.47
N LEU A 321 3.42 -9.68 10.98
CA LEU A 321 3.37 -9.04 12.29
C LEU A 321 2.66 -7.70 12.16
N CYS A 322 1.55 -7.56 12.88
CA CYS A 322 0.64 -6.44 12.77
C CYS A 322 0.38 -5.80 14.13
N GLU A 323 0.06 -4.51 14.13
CA GLU A 323 -0.37 -3.74 15.29
C GLU A 323 -1.79 -3.24 15.10
N LYS A 324 -2.64 -3.43 16.11
CA LYS A 324 -4.01 -2.89 16.12
C LYS A 324 -4.00 -1.36 16.13
N ARG A 325 -4.79 -0.78 15.22
CA ARG A 325 -4.96 0.68 15.09
C ARG A 325 -6.35 1.07 15.57
N LYS A 326 -6.42 2.10 16.39
CA LYS A 326 -7.67 2.66 16.90
C LYS A 326 -7.88 4.06 16.33
N SER A 327 -9.13 4.47 16.16
CA SER A 327 -9.49 5.88 15.93
C SER A 327 -9.34 6.70 17.21
N ASP A 328 -9.42 8.01 17.09
CA ASP A 328 -9.45 9.00 18.17
C ASP A 328 -10.52 8.66 19.23
N ASN A 329 -11.65 8.08 18.80
CA ASN A 329 -12.75 7.65 19.67
C ASN A 329 -12.52 6.27 20.34
N GLY A 330 -11.33 5.68 20.19
CA GLY A 330 -10.96 4.38 20.75
C GLY A 330 -11.43 3.15 19.96
N ASN A 331 -12.23 3.31 18.91
CA ASN A 331 -12.73 2.20 18.08
C ASN A 331 -11.60 1.57 17.25
N LEU A 332 -11.57 0.24 17.15
CA LEU A 332 -10.63 -0.47 16.28
C LEU A 332 -10.94 -0.15 14.81
N ILE A 333 -9.95 0.35 14.09
CA ILE A 333 -10.08 0.73 12.68
C ILE A 333 -9.24 -0.15 11.76
N GLY A 334 -8.35 -1.02 12.25
CA GLY A 334 -7.50 -1.80 11.36
C GLY A 334 -6.27 -2.40 12.02
N GLY A 335 -5.41 -2.98 11.17
CA GLY A 335 -4.07 -3.42 11.52
C GLY A 335 -3.03 -2.69 10.68
N ARG A 336 -1.94 -2.26 11.31
CA ARG A 336 -0.75 -1.74 10.65
C ARG A 336 0.29 -2.85 10.54
N PHE A 337 0.83 -3.09 9.36
CA PHE A 337 1.88 -4.09 9.15
C PHE A 337 3.25 -3.54 9.59
N HIS A 338 4.02 -4.37 10.29
CA HIS A 338 5.40 -4.05 10.72
C HIS A 338 6.41 -4.90 9.96
N TYR A 339 6.26 -6.22 10.03
CA TYR A 339 7.16 -7.20 9.42
C TYR A 339 6.36 -8.29 8.71
N ALA A 340 6.97 -8.92 7.71
CA ALA A 340 6.52 -10.17 7.13
C ALA A 340 7.58 -11.24 7.32
N PHE A 341 7.11 -12.46 7.56
CA PHE A 341 7.92 -13.67 7.60
C PHE A 341 7.47 -14.54 6.46
N GLN A 342 8.36 -14.76 5.50
CA GLN A 342 8.10 -15.61 4.36
C GLN A 342 8.88 -16.92 4.51
N PHE A 343 8.24 -18.00 4.11
CA PHE A 343 8.82 -19.34 4.16
C PHE A 343 8.53 -20.05 2.85
N ASN A 344 9.52 -20.82 2.39
CA ASN A 344 9.43 -21.69 1.24
C ASN A 344 10.09 -23.01 1.63
N LEU A 345 9.28 -23.98 2.04
CA LEU A 345 9.75 -25.26 2.56
C LEU A 345 9.33 -26.36 1.61
N GLU A 346 10.24 -27.30 1.36
CA GLU A 346 10.01 -28.50 0.55
C GLU A 346 10.29 -29.72 1.41
N ILE A 347 9.32 -30.62 1.48
CA ILE A 347 9.38 -31.84 2.27
C ILE A 347 9.62 -33.01 1.33
N ASN A 348 10.81 -33.59 1.43
CA ASN A 348 11.24 -34.76 0.67
C ASN A 348 11.44 -35.93 1.63
N ASN A 349 10.67 -37.01 1.46
CA ASN A 349 10.76 -38.21 2.32
C ASN A 349 10.72 -37.88 3.83
N ASN A 350 9.79 -37.02 4.25
CA ASN A 350 9.64 -36.52 5.63
C ASN A 350 10.84 -35.73 6.19
N THR A 351 11.72 -35.22 5.33
CA THR A 351 12.82 -34.31 5.70
C THR A 351 12.72 -33.03 4.90
N LEU A 352 13.37 -31.95 5.35
CA LEU A 352 13.34 -30.67 4.64
C LEU A 352 14.48 -30.60 3.62
N ASP A 353 14.16 -30.16 2.41
CA ASP A 353 15.17 -29.88 1.39
C ASP A 353 16.14 -28.78 1.86
N LEU A 354 17.42 -28.86 1.46
CA LEU A 354 18.45 -27.88 1.82
C LEU A 354 18.18 -26.48 1.26
N MET A 355 17.32 -26.37 0.25
CA MET A 355 16.85 -25.09 -0.30
C MET A 355 15.64 -24.52 0.44
N SER A 356 15.11 -25.24 1.43
CA SER A 356 14.03 -24.74 2.29
C SER A 356 14.52 -23.53 3.09
N ASP A 357 13.75 -22.46 3.09
CA ASP A 357 14.19 -21.17 3.60
C ASP A 357 13.10 -20.44 4.37
N ILE A 358 13.51 -19.66 5.35
CA ILE A 358 12.68 -18.75 6.12
C ILE A 358 13.41 -17.43 6.29
N TRP A 359 12.73 -16.34 5.99
CA TRP A 359 13.29 -15.00 6.16
C TRP A 359 12.24 -14.01 6.62
N MET A 360 12.74 -12.92 7.20
CA MET A 360 11.93 -11.76 7.57
C MET A 360 12.29 -10.58 6.70
N GLY A 361 11.30 -9.74 6.43
CA GLY A 361 11.55 -8.39 5.94
C GLY A 361 10.59 -7.38 6.55
N PRO A 362 10.93 -6.10 6.48
CA PRO A 362 10.06 -5.05 6.97
C PRO A 362 8.95 -4.76 5.96
N LEU A 363 7.77 -4.42 6.47
CA LEU A 363 6.65 -3.89 5.67
C LEU A 363 6.30 -2.44 6.06
N TYR A 364 6.99 -1.95 7.07
CA TYR A 364 6.89 -0.61 7.60
C TYR A 364 8.16 0.15 7.24
N ARG A 365 8.04 1.43 6.85
CA ARG A 365 9.21 2.30 6.73
C ARG A 365 8.88 3.70 7.21
N LYS A 366 9.02 3.99 8.52
CA LYS A 366 8.67 5.29 9.11
C LYS A 366 9.17 6.48 8.28
N ARG A 367 8.42 7.60 8.29
CA ARG A 367 8.87 8.91 7.77
C ARG A 367 10.29 9.24 8.26
N SER A 368 10.63 8.92 9.51
CA SER A 368 11.97 9.09 10.09
C SER A 368 13.06 8.38 9.28
N LEU A 369 12.83 7.18 8.76
CA LEU A 369 13.82 6.48 7.94
C LEU A 369 14.12 7.19 6.62
N ARG A 370 13.14 7.94 6.08
CA ARG A 370 13.32 8.79 4.90
C ARG A 370 14.02 10.10 5.25
N ILE A 371 13.61 10.76 6.34
CA ILE A 371 14.21 12.02 6.80
C ILE A 371 15.69 11.85 7.14
N TRP A 372 16.01 10.75 7.83
CA TRP A 372 17.35 10.47 8.31
C TRP A 372 18.19 9.63 7.33
N GLU A 373 17.61 9.26 6.18
CA GLU A 373 18.24 8.40 5.16
C GLU A 373 18.92 7.16 5.76
N ILE A 374 18.24 6.52 6.73
CA ILE A 374 18.84 5.43 7.50
C ILE A 374 19.12 4.25 6.56
N PRO A 375 20.39 3.78 6.49
CA PRO A 375 20.73 2.60 5.71
C PRO A 375 19.94 1.37 6.17
N GLU A 376 19.50 0.54 5.21
CA GLU A 376 18.69 -0.64 5.52
C GLU A 376 19.39 -1.58 6.50
N ASN A 377 20.70 -1.80 6.32
CA ASN A 377 21.53 -2.61 7.21
C ASN A 377 21.76 -2.00 8.61
N GLU A 378 21.47 -0.71 8.81
CA GLU A 378 21.44 -0.09 10.14
C GLU A 378 20.05 -0.13 10.78
N TRP A 379 19.02 -0.52 10.03
CA TRP A 379 17.64 -0.53 10.49
C TRP A 379 17.08 -1.93 10.68
N LEU A 380 17.29 -2.82 9.72
CA LEU A 380 17.03 -4.23 9.86
C LEU A 380 18.12 -5.03 9.16
N SER A 381 18.83 -5.86 9.93
CA SER A 381 19.98 -6.58 9.40
C SER A 381 20.10 -7.97 10.00
N PRO A 382 20.48 -8.99 9.22
CA PRO A 382 20.90 -10.27 9.75
C PRO A 382 22.27 -10.19 10.47
N MET A 383 23.04 -9.14 10.18
CA MET A 383 24.31 -8.86 10.85
C MET A 383 24.09 -8.03 12.13
N PRO A 384 24.84 -8.31 13.22
CA PRO A 384 24.72 -7.56 14.46
C PRO A 384 24.87 -6.05 14.30
N ILE A 385 23.86 -5.30 14.74
CA ILE A 385 23.90 -3.84 14.90
C ILE A 385 24.46 -3.51 16.30
N PRO A 386 25.25 -2.43 16.49
CA PRO A 386 25.84 -2.08 17.78
C PRO A 386 24.82 -2.02 18.93
N GLN A 387 25.14 -2.61 20.08
CA GLN A 387 24.27 -2.51 21.26
C GLN A 387 24.44 -1.17 21.96
N ASN A 388 23.34 -0.59 22.48
CA ASN A 388 23.43 0.58 23.35
C ASN A 388 24.12 0.24 24.68
N GLN A 389 25.33 0.79 24.87
CA GLN A 389 26.13 0.63 26.09
C GLN A 389 25.98 1.80 27.08
N SER A 390 25.17 2.81 26.75
CA SER A 390 24.93 3.95 27.66
C SER A 390 24.28 3.47 28.95
N LYS A 391 24.90 3.80 30.08
CA LYS A 391 24.32 3.58 31.42
C LYS A 391 23.34 4.67 31.83
N ILE A 392 23.30 5.78 31.10
CA ILE A 392 22.41 6.91 31.38
C ILE A 392 21.17 6.74 30.49
N PRO A 393 19.99 6.47 31.09
CA PRO A 393 18.77 6.34 30.32
C PRO A 393 18.34 7.71 29.79
N ILE A 394 18.16 7.78 28.47
CA ILE A 394 17.56 8.93 27.81
C ILE A 394 16.06 8.89 28.14
N LYS A 395 15.53 9.95 28.75
CA LYS A 395 14.09 10.05 29.12
C LYS A 395 13.28 10.94 28.19
N ASN A 396 13.94 11.64 27.27
CA ASN A 396 13.27 12.58 26.36
C ASN A 396 12.42 11.79 25.34
N SER A 397 11.09 11.90 25.46
CA SER A 397 10.13 11.16 24.63
C SER A 397 10.19 11.53 23.15
N THR A 398 10.57 12.77 22.81
CA THR A 398 10.78 13.19 21.42
C THR A 398 12.01 12.49 20.82
N LEU A 399 13.14 12.48 21.54
CA LEU A 399 14.37 11.82 21.06
C LEU A 399 14.20 10.31 20.91
N LEU A 400 13.35 9.70 21.73
CA LEU A 400 13.03 8.27 21.66
C LEU A 400 11.93 7.93 20.64
N GLY A 401 11.39 8.92 19.92
CA GLY A 401 10.30 8.72 18.96
C GLY A 401 8.96 8.33 19.59
N ILE A 402 8.83 8.41 20.92
CA ILE A 402 7.61 8.09 21.67
C ILE A 402 6.54 9.13 21.37
N LYS A 403 6.91 10.42 21.39
CA LYS A 403 5.97 11.51 21.11
C LYS A 403 5.40 11.40 19.71
N ASP A 404 6.25 11.20 18.71
CA ASP A 404 5.82 10.99 17.33
C ASP A 404 4.90 9.77 17.21
N TYR A 405 5.17 8.70 17.94
CA TYR A 405 4.28 7.54 17.96
C TYR A 405 2.92 7.91 18.54
N GLU A 406 2.86 8.60 19.68
CA GLU A 406 1.61 9.02 20.32
C GLU A 406 0.79 9.94 19.41
N ASP A 407 1.42 10.93 18.79
CA ASP A 407 0.79 11.90 17.88
C ASP A 407 0.27 11.26 16.59
N ASN A 408 0.82 10.10 16.20
CA ASN A 408 0.39 9.36 15.02
C ASN A 408 -0.48 8.15 15.35
N THR A 409 -0.74 7.84 16.63
CA THR A 409 -1.48 6.63 17.05
C THR A 409 -2.78 6.94 17.78
N ASN A 410 -2.83 8.08 18.45
CA ASN A 410 -4.06 8.73 18.86
C ASN A 410 -4.53 9.68 17.76
#